data_AF-A0A6N9USW0-F1
#
_entry.id   AF-A0A6N9USW0-F1
#
_cell.length_a   1.000
_cell.length_b   1.000
_cell.length_c   1.000
_cell.angle_alpha   90.00
_cell.angle_beta   90.00
_cell.angle_gamma   90.00
#
_symmetry.space_group_name_H-M   'P 1'
#
loop_
_entity.id
_entity.type
_entity.pdbx_description
1 polymer ?
#
loop_
_entity_poly.entity_id
_entity_poly.type
_entity_poly.pdbx_seq_one_letter_code
_entity_poly.pdbx_strand_id
1 'polypeptide(L)'
;EEAAPHLARLATDAVEARDSSPQTRRALGELALAVLGEHAAGGTRTLVNWALRTLVRISGTTGGADLGRLDRTLRRGQEHQVYEALRPWIEAGAEKADYGLAFALTRAVGRRAAGMAELQDLLWQAVRYGNDTTARTAIGLWLEPSATRDERVARVLAREPSAAALAPVRAVVVRRRTDLLDPLLAETPPYGRFLTKGTPWSVPATAHEVSRWVPRQQAALLRQC
;
A
#
# COMPACT_ATOMS: atom_id res chain seq x y z
N GLU A 1 6.55 -14.94 -28.19
CA GLU A 1 7.27 -13.71 -28.60
C GLU A 1 6.57 -12.94 -29.72
N GLU A 2 6.00 -13.62 -30.73
CA GLU A 2 5.31 -12.99 -31.87
C GLU A 2 4.16 -12.03 -31.51
N ALA A 3 3.50 -12.20 -30.35
CA ALA A 3 2.41 -11.31 -29.93
C ALA A 3 2.89 -9.92 -29.45
N ALA A 4 4.13 -9.78 -28.97
CA ALA A 4 4.59 -8.55 -28.34
C ALA A 4 4.62 -7.33 -29.30
N PRO A 5 5.07 -7.45 -30.57
CA PRO A 5 4.97 -6.37 -31.54
C PRO A 5 3.53 -5.94 -31.84
N HIS A 6 2.59 -6.89 -31.93
CA HIS A 6 1.18 -6.60 -32.18
C HIS A 6 0.56 -5.85 -30.99
N LEU A 7 0.85 -6.28 -29.77
CA LEU A 7 0.43 -5.61 -28.55
C LEU A 7 1.04 -4.20 -28.44
N ALA A 8 2.30 -4.02 -28.86
CA ALA A 8 2.97 -2.72 -28.86
C ALA A 8 2.30 -1.73 -29.83
N ARG A 9 1.92 -2.19 -31.02
CA ARG A 9 1.15 -1.39 -31.99
C ARG A 9 -0.22 -1.03 -31.44
N LEU A 10 -0.98 -2.01 -30.96
CA LEU A 10 -2.30 -1.78 -30.36
C LEU A 10 -2.24 -0.72 -29.23
N ALA A 11 -1.27 -0.85 -28.32
CA ALA A 11 -1.12 0.09 -27.22
C ALA A 11 -0.74 1.51 -27.69
N THR A 12 0.07 1.61 -28.74
CA THR A 12 0.45 2.91 -29.32
C THR A 12 -0.75 3.56 -30.00
N ASP A 13 -1.41 2.81 -30.90
CA ASP A 13 -2.57 3.28 -31.65
C ASP A 13 -3.70 3.74 -30.69
N ALA A 14 -3.97 2.96 -29.64
CA ALA A 14 -5.01 3.28 -28.66
C ALA A 14 -4.69 4.50 -27.79
N VAL A 15 -3.41 4.78 -27.50
CA VAL A 15 -3.01 5.93 -26.68
C VAL A 15 -2.90 7.21 -27.51
N GLU A 16 -2.39 7.11 -28.74
CA GLU A 16 -2.17 8.25 -29.64
C GLU A 16 -3.44 8.67 -30.39
N ALA A 17 -4.47 7.81 -30.45
CA ALA A 17 -5.77 8.16 -31.00
C ALA A 17 -6.37 9.41 -30.30
N ARG A 18 -6.71 10.42 -31.12
CA ARG A 18 -7.24 11.71 -30.65
C ARG A 18 -8.55 11.58 -29.86
N ASP A 19 -9.32 10.54 -30.14
CA ASP A 19 -10.60 10.19 -29.53
C ASP A 19 -10.50 9.04 -28.50
N SER A 20 -9.28 8.74 -28.02
CA SER A 20 -9.06 7.71 -27.01
C SER A 20 -9.84 7.99 -25.72
N SER A 21 -10.88 7.19 -25.49
CA SER A 21 -11.75 7.35 -24.34
C SER A 21 -11.07 6.88 -23.03
N PRO A 22 -11.51 7.41 -21.87
CA PRO A 22 -11.08 6.87 -20.57
C PRO A 22 -11.32 5.36 -20.41
N GLN A 23 -12.39 4.85 -21.03
CA GLN A 23 -12.73 3.43 -20.99
C GLN A 23 -11.74 2.57 -21.79
N THR A 24 -11.30 3.04 -22.96
CA THR A 24 -10.27 2.39 -23.77
C THR A 24 -8.95 2.31 -23.00
N ARG A 25 -8.55 3.42 -22.39
CA ARG A 25 -7.33 3.49 -21.56
C ARG A 25 -7.39 2.55 -20.36
N ARG A 26 -8.56 2.46 -19.71
CA ARG A 26 -8.79 1.50 -18.63
C ARG A 26 -8.64 0.05 -19.10
N ALA A 27 -9.30 -0.32 -20.20
CA ALA A 27 -9.22 -1.68 -20.74
C ALA A 27 -7.79 -2.07 -21.15
N LEU A 28 -7.03 -1.13 -21.73
CA LEU A 28 -5.63 -1.35 -22.06
C LEU A 28 -4.76 -1.51 -20.79
N GLY A 29 -5.06 -0.76 -19.73
CA GLY A 29 -4.45 -0.94 -18.42
C GLY A 29 -4.73 -2.33 -17.83
N GLU A 30 -5.98 -2.76 -17.86
CA GLU A 30 -6.41 -4.10 -17.40
C GLU A 30 -5.71 -5.22 -18.19
N LEU A 31 -5.58 -5.08 -19.52
CA LEU A 31 -4.83 -6.03 -20.36
C LEU A 31 -3.34 -6.07 -19.98
N ALA A 32 -2.70 -4.90 -19.83
CA ALA A 32 -1.29 -4.83 -19.44
C ALA A 32 -1.06 -5.51 -18.08
N LEU A 33 -1.96 -5.32 -17.11
CA LEU A 33 -1.89 -5.96 -15.81
C LEU A 33 -2.05 -7.48 -15.88
N ALA A 34 -2.99 -7.96 -16.71
CA ALA A 34 -3.18 -9.40 -16.92
C ALA A 34 -1.93 -10.06 -17.53
N VAL A 35 -1.37 -9.44 -18.58
CA VAL A 35 -0.12 -9.92 -19.22
C VAL A 35 1.05 -9.88 -18.24
N LEU A 36 1.13 -8.83 -17.41
CA LEU A 36 2.16 -8.71 -16.38
C LEU A 36 2.03 -9.84 -15.36
N GLY A 37 0.83 -10.09 -14.83
CA GLY A 37 0.58 -11.13 -13.84
C GLY A 37 0.89 -12.53 -14.37
N GLU A 38 0.54 -12.81 -15.63
CA GLU A 38 0.79 -14.09 -16.30
C GLU A 38 2.29 -14.34 -16.52
N HIS A 39 3.05 -13.31 -16.93
CA HIS A 39 4.43 -13.49 -17.34
C HIS A 39 5.49 -13.08 -16.30
N ALA A 40 5.08 -12.51 -15.16
CA ALA A 40 6.02 -12.04 -14.16
C ALA A 40 6.85 -13.16 -13.51
N ALA A 41 6.32 -14.38 -13.39
CA ALA A 41 6.99 -15.51 -12.75
C ALA A 41 7.52 -16.52 -13.78
N GLY A 42 8.57 -16.14 -14.50
CA GLY A 42 9.25 -17.02 -15.46
C GLY A 42 8.67 -17.01 -16.88
N GLY A 43 7.82 -16.02 -17.20
CA GLY A 43 7.31 -15.80 -18.55
C GLY A 43 8.25 -14.99 -19.44
N THR A 44 7.72 -14.48 -20.56
CA THR A 44 8.52 -13.76 -21.55
C THR A 44 8.84 -12.34 -21.07
N ARG A 45 10.13 -12.03 -20.86
CA ARG A 45 10.60 -10.69 -20.43
C ARG A 45 10.12 -9.55 -21.36
N THR A 46 9.98 -9.82 -22.65
CA THR A 46 9.45 -8.89 -23.64
C THR A 46 8.00 -8.47 -23.34
N LEU A 47 7.16 -9.40 -22.90
CA LEU A 47 5.75 -9.13 -22.56
C LEU A 47 5.64 -8.38 -21.22
N VAL A 48 6.48 -8.72 -20.25
CA VAL A 48 6.61 -7.96 -18.99
C VAL A 48 7.01 -6.51 -19.28
N ASN A 49 8.02 -6.30 -20.13
CA ASN A 49 8.46 -4.97 -20.54
C ASN A 49 7.38 -4.20 -21.30
N TRP A 50 6.65 -4.85 -22.21
CA TRP A 50 5.54 -4.24 -22.92
C TRP A 50 4.44 -3.78 -21.95
N ALA A 51 4.05 -4.63 -20.99
CA ALA A 51 3.03 -4.32 -20.01
C ALA A 51 3.41 -3.10 -19.17
N LEU A 52 4.63 -3.06 -18.64
CA LEU A 52 5.12 -1.96 -17.81
C LEU A 52 5.20 -0.64 -18.59
N ARG A 53 5.70 -0.67 -19.84
CA ARG A 53 5.73 0.53 -20.71
C ARG A 53 4.33 1.03 -21.02
N THR A 54 3.38 0.13 -21.24
CA THR A 54 1.98 0.46 -21.53
C THR A 54 1.32 1.13 -20.33
N LEU A 55 1.53 0.61 -19.12
CA LEU A 55 1.02 1.21 -17.88
C LEU A 55 1.58 2.61 -17.67
N VAL A 56 2.89 2.80 -17.78
CA VAL A 56 3.51 4.13 -17.64
C VAL A 56 2.95 5.12 -18.66
N ARG A 57 2.71 4.67 -19.90
CA ARG A 57 2.19 5.52 -20.97
C ARG A 57 0.74 5.96 -20.74
N ILE A 58 -0.09 5.12 -20.12
CA ILE A 58 -1.51 5.44 -19.87
C ILE A 58 -1.69 6.38 -18.68
N SER A 59 -1.03 6.11 -17.56
CA SER A 59 -1.35 6.76 -16.28
C SER A 59 -0.29 7.73 -15.78
N GLY A 60 0.89 7.80 -16.40
CA GLY A 60 2.03 8.60 -15.93
C GLY A 60 2.59 8.19 -14.55
N THR A 61 1.90 7.29 -13.86
CA THR A 61 2.20 6.71 -12.55
C THR A 61 1.76 5.24 -12.56
N THR A 62 2.37 4.41 -11.73
CA THR A 62 2.00 2.99 -11.58
C THR A 62 0.90 2.77 -10.53
N GLY A 63 0.40 3.85 -9.93
CA GLY A 63 -0.44 3.88 -8.72
C GLY A 63 -1.83 3.23 -8.77
N GLY A 64 -2.36 2.93 -9.96
CA GLY A 64 -3.69 2.32 -10.14
C GLY A 64 -3.68 0.83 -10.48
N ALA A 65 -2.51 0.19 -10.50
CA ALA A 65 -2.34 -1.18 -10.94
C ALA A 65 -2.94 -2.21 -9.95
N ASP A 66 -3.81 -3.08 -10.45
CA ASP A 66 -4.20 -4.33 -9.78
C ASP A 66 -3.54 -5.50 -10.51
N LEU A 67 -2.50 -6.09 -9.89
CA LEU A 67 -1.80 -7.26 -10.45
C LEU A 67 -2.56 -8.58 -10.19
N GLY A 68 -3.80 -8.50 -9.70
CA GLY A 68 -4.62 -9.63 -9.35
C GLY A 68 -4.08 -10.38 -8.12
N ARG A 69 -4.42 -11.66 -8.02
CA ARG A 69 -4.09 -12.52 -6.87
C ARG A 69 -2.91 -13.43 -7.18
N LEU A 70 -1.73 -12.83 -7.34
CA LEU A 70 -0.47 -13.57 -7.56
C LEU A 70 -0.19 -14.57 -6.44
N ASP A 71 -0.65 -14.31 -5.21
CA ASP A 71 -0.59 -15.24 -4.09
C ASP A 71 -1.36 -16.56 -4.33
N ARG A 72 -2.29 -16.60 -5.28
CA ARG A 72 -3.07 -17.78 -5.66
C ARG A 72 -2.55 -18.46 -6.93
N THR A 73 -1.97 -17.70 -7.85
CA THR A 73 -1.47 -18.25 -9.14
C THR A 73 -0.02 -18.71 -9.04
N LEU A 74 0.80 -18.05 -8.22
CA LEU A 74 2.23 -18.36 -8.09
C LEU A 74 2.49 -19.45 -7.05
N ARG A 75 3.45 -20.33 -7.35
CA ARG A 75 4.05 -21.22 -6.37
C ARG A 75 4.81 -20.39 -5.33
N ARG A 76 4.85 -20.86 -4.09
CA ARG A 76 5.59 -20.18 -3.02
C ARG A 76 7.06 -20.02 -3.40
N GLY A 77 7.61 -18.83 -3.20
CA GLY A 77 8.95 -18.44 -3.63
C GLY A 77 9.02 -17.74 -4.98
N GLN A 78 8.05 -17.96 -5.88
CA GLN A 78 8.05 -17.26 -7.19
C GLN A 78 7.75 -15.76 -7.05
N GLU A 79 7.09 -15.33 -5.97
CA GLU A 79 6.92 -13.91 -5.65
C GLU A 79 8.25 -13.12 -5.63
N HIS A 80 9.36 -13.75 -5.23
CA HIS A 80 10.68 -13.12 -5.26
C HIS A 80 11.19 -12.92 -6.70
N GLN A 81 10.94 -13.89 -7.60
CA GLN A 81 11.31 -13.75 -9.01
C GLN A 81 10.53 -12.62 -9.68
N VAL A 82 9.24 -12.49 -9.34
CA VAL A 82 8.42 -11.35 -9.77
C VAL A 82 9.01 -10.03 -9.26
N TYR A 83 9.36 -9.96 -7.98
CA TYR A 83 9.99 -8.77 -7.42
C TYR A 83 11.29 -8.42 -8.16
N GLU A 84 12.19 -9.39 -8.40
CA GLU A 84 13.41 -9.16 -9.18
C GLU A 84 13.14 -8.63 -10.59
N ALA A 85 12.14 -9.19 -11.27
CA ALA A 85 11.77 -8.74 -12.61
C ALA A 85 11.22 -7.31 -12.62
N LEU A 86 10.48 -6.93 -11.57
CA LEU A 86 9.87 -5.60 -11.43
C LEU A 86 10.78 -4.58 -10.77
N ARG A 87 11.86 -5.01 -10.09
CA ARG A 87 12.73 -4.18 -9.25
C ARG A 87 13.18 -2.89 -9.93
N PRO A 88 13.70 -2.89 -11.17
CA PRO A 88 14.16 -1.65 -11.81
C PRO A 88 13.07 -0.59 -11.96
N TRP A 89 11.82 -1.01 -12.17
CA TRP A 89 10.67 -0.12 -12.32
C TRP A 89 10.15 0.37 -10.97
N ILE A 90 10.19 -0.50 -9.95
CA ILE A 90 9.84 -0.15 -8.58
C ILE A 90 10.82 0.90 -8.04
N GLU A 91 12.12 0.69 -8.24
CA GLU A 91 13.18 1.62 -7.81
C GLU A 91 13.07 2.96 -8.53
N ALA A 92 12.95 2.95 -9.87
CA ALA A 92 12.77 4.17 -10.66
C ALA A 92 11.48 4.95 -10.30
N GLY A 93 10.43 4.23 -9.89
CA GLY A 93 9.21 4.83 -9.34
C GLY A 93 9.46 5.47 -7.98
N ALA A 94 10.10 4.74 -7.05
CA ALA A 94 10.39 5.21 -5.70
C ALA A 94 11.28 6.46 -5.68
N GLU A 95 12.25 6.56 -6.60
CA GLU A 95 13.08 7.77 -6.81
C GLU A 95 12.23 9.01 -7.12
N LYS A 96 11.09 8.82 -7.80
CA LYS A 96 10.12 9.87 -8.15
C LYS A 96 8.97 9.97 -7.14
N ALA A 97 9.10 9.31 -5.98
CA ALA A 97 8.06 9.15 -4.97
C ALA A 97 6.77 8.47 -5.47
N ASP A 98 6.83 7.73 -6.57
CA ASP A 98 5.76 6.85 -7.05
C ASP A 98 5.98 5.42 -6.54
N TYR A 99 5.24 5.05 -5.50
CA TYR A 99 5.26 3.72 -4.88
C TYR A 99 4.15 2.81 -5.40
N GLY A 100 3.46 3.21 -6.47
CA GLY A 100 2.30 2.52 -7.02
C GLY A 100 2.53 1.04 -7.31
N LEU A 101 3.60 0.73 -8.05
CA LEU A 101 3.95 -0.63 -8.40
C LEU A 101 4.33 -1.49 -7.18
N ALA A 102 5.00 -0.91 -6.19
CA ALA A 102 5.31 -1.60 -4.93
C ALA A 102 4.03 -1.94 -4.15
N PHE A 103 3.06 -1.01 -4.11
CA PHE A 103 1.76 -1.25 -3.49
C PHE A 103 0.95 -2.32 -4.23
N ALA A 104 0.93 -2.26 -5.56
CA ALA A 104 0.27 -3.25 -6.41
C ALA A 104 0.84 -4.67 -6.17
N LEU A 105 2.17 -4.79 -6.16
CA LEU A 105 2.84 -6.07 -5.88
C LEU A 105 2.53 -6.58 -4.49
N THR A 106 2.59 -5.71 -3.47
CA THR A 106 2.28 -6.08 -2.08
C THR A 106 0.88 -6.66 -1.95
N ARG A 107 -0.13 -6.01 -2.57
CA ARG A 107 -1.51 -6.53 -2.57
C ARG A 107 -1.61 -7.87 -3.28
N ALA A 108 -0.92 -8.01 -4.40
CA ALA A 108 -1.02 -9.19 -5.23
C ALA A 108 -0.38 -10.43 -4.61
N VAL A 109 0.76 -10.28 -3.94
CA VAL A 109 1.42 -11.37 -3.20
C VAL A 109 0.84 -11.56 -1.78
N GLY A 110 -0.02 -10.65 -1.34
CA GLY A 110 -0.80 -10.72 -0.10
C GLY A 110 0.06 -11.05 1.12
N ARG A 111 -0.35 -12.08 1.88
CA ARG A 111 0.36 -12.51 3.10
C ARG A 111 1.83 -12.89 2.85
N ARG A 112 2.21 -13.27 1.63
CA ARG A 112 3.60 -13.62 1.31
C ARG A 112 4.52 -12.40 1.30
N ALA A 113 3.99 -11.19 1.10
CA ALA A 113 4.75 -9.94 1.20
C ALA A 113 5.50 -9.80 2.53
N ALA A 114 4.98 -10.42 3.60
CA ALA A 114 5.61 -10.42 4.92
C ALA A 114 7.04 -10.99 4.90
N GLY A 115 7.32 -11.95 4.01
CA GLY A 115 8.64 -12.59 3.87
C GLY A 115 9.58 -11.91 2.87
N MET A 116 9.16 -10.78 2.27
CA MET A 116 9.93 -10.07 1.24
C MET A 116 10.53 -8.80 1.84
N ALA A 117 11.72 -8.90 2.44
CA ALA A 117 12.33 -7.83 3.23
C ALA A 117 12.49 -6.53 2.44
N GLU A 118 12.96 -6.62 1.20
CA GLU A 118 13.19 -5.47 0.32
C GLU A 118 11.88 -4.76 -0.05
N LEU A 119 10.80 -5.52 -0.24
CA LEU A 119 9.47 -4.95 -0.44
C LEU A 119 8.96 -4.27 0.83
N GLN A 120 9.22 -4.83 2.01
CA GLN A 120 8.86 -4.22 3.29
C GLN A 120 9.65 -2.93 3.55
N ASP A 121 10.91 -2.87 3.13
CA ASP A 121 11.75 -1.67 3.24
C ASP A 121 11.24 -0.55 2.32
N LEU A 122 10.82 -0.88 1.10
CA LEU A 122 10.17 0.08 0.20
C LEU A 122 8.86 0.61 0.75
N LEU A 123 8.04 -0.23 1.37
CA LEU A 123 6.84 0.23 2.08
C LEU A 123 7.20 1.17 3.23
N TRP A 124 8.22 0.83 4.01
CA TRP A 124 8.68 1.71 5.10
C TRP A 124 9.24 3.04 4.58
N GLN A 125 9.96 3.03 3.46
CA GLN A 125 10.40 4.23 2.76
C GLN A 125 9.19 5.09 2.33
N ALA A 126 8.14 4.47 1.79
CA ALA A 126 6.91 5.17 1.43
C ALA A 126 6.19 5.80 2.64
N VAL A 127 6.22 5.14 3.82
CA VAL A 127 5.73 5.73 5.08
C VAL A 127 6.51 7.00 5.44
N ARG A 128 7.84 6.99 5.25
CA ARG A 128 8.73 8.08 5.65
C ARG A 128 8.72 9.27 4.69
N TYR A 129 8.68 9.01 3.39
CA TYR A 129 8.97 10.01 2.36
C TYR A 129 7.82 10.23 1.37
N GLY A 130 6.83 9.35 1.33
CA GLY A 130 5.64 9.54 0.51
C GLY A 130 4.82 10.73 0.99
N ASN A 131 3.93 11.25 0.13
CA ASN A 131 2.86 12.19 0.51
C ASN A 131 1.80 11.50 1.39
N ASP A 132 0.81 12.25 1.91
CA ASP A 132 -0.11 11.73 2.94
C ASP A 132 -0.92 10.53 2.48
N THR A 133 -1.36 10.54 1.22
CA THR A 133 -2.07 9.43 0.59
C THR A 133 -1.17 8.20 0.45
N THR A 134 0.06 8.41 -0.02
CA THR A 134 1.08 7.36 -0.16
C THR A 134 1.42 6.75 1.20
N ALA A 135 1.69 7.57 2.20
CA ALA A 135 2.06 7.12 3.53
C ALA A 135 0.91 6.38 4.22
N ARG A 136 -0.34 6.86 4.09
CA ARG A 136 -1.53 6.15 4.60
C ARG A 136 -1.67 4.75 3.98
N THR A 137 -1.48 4.66 2.66
CA THR A 137 -1.55 3.39 1.93
C THR A 137 -0.43 2.45 2.37
N ALA A 138 0.79 2.97 2.46
CA ALA A 138 1.96 2.22 2.91
C ALA A 138 1.79 1.69 4.34
N ILE A 139 1.29 2.49 5.27
CA ILE A 139 0.99 2.06 6.65
C ILE A 139 -0.01 0.89 6.63
N GLY A 140 -1.09 0.99 5.86
CA GLY A 140 -2.08 -0.10 5.77
C GLY A 140 -1.47 -1.41 5.31
N LEU A 141 -0.68 -1.37 4.22
CA LEU A 141 -0.01 -2.55 3.66
C LEU A 141 1.10 -3.10 4.57
N TRP A 142 1.90 -2.22 5.16
CA TRP A 142 3.01 -2.58 6.02
C TRP A 142 2.54 -3.16 7.37
N LEU A 143 1.33 -2.85 7.81
CA LEU A 143 0.72 -3.46 9.00
C LEU A 143 -0.07 -4.73 8.71
N GLU A 144 -0.20 -5.15 7.45
CA GLU A 144 -0.93 -6.36 7.09
C GLU A 144 -0.33 -7.64 7.71
N PRO A 145 1.00 -7.85 7.77
CA PRO A 145 1.60 -8.99 8.48
C PRO A 145 1.24 -9.00 9.96
N SER A 146 0.55 -10.04 10.43
CA SER A 146 0.00 -10.09 11.80
C SER A 146 1.05 -10.34 12.88
N ALA A 147 2.10 -11.11 12.58
CA ALA A 147 3.08 -11.55 13.58
C ALA A 147 3.88 -10.40 14.19
N THR A 148 4.23 -9.39 13.39
CA THR A 148 5.02 -8.22 13.81
C THR A 148 4.17 -6.95 13.92
N ARG A 149 2.84 -7.07 13.86
CA ARG A 149 1.94 -5.91 13.70
C ARG A 149 2.06 -4.94 14.87
N ASP A 150 2.13 -5.46 16.09
CA ASP A 150 2.16 -4.65 17.31
C ASP A 150 3.45 -3.83 17.41
N GLU A 151 4.59 -4.45 17.10
CA GLU A 151 5.91 -3.79 17.05
C GLU A 151 5.97 -2.75 15.93
N ARG A 152 5.42 -3.08 14.76
CA ARG A 152 5.33 -2.15 13.63
C ARG A 152 4.44 -0.95 13.94
N VAL A 153 3.34 -1.13 14.66
CA VAL A 153 2.50 -0.02 15.14
C VAL A 153 3.28 0.89 16.07
N ALA A 154 4.01 0.33 17.04
CA ALA A 154 4.86 1.13 17.93
C ALA A 154 5.89 1.94 17.12
N ARG A 155 6.51 1.33 16.10
CA ARG A 155 7.48 2.01 15.21
C ARG A 155 6.85 3.12 14.37
N VAL A 156 5.62 2.94 13.86
CA VAL A 156 4.88 4.00 13.16
C VAL A 156 4.60 5.17 14.10
N LEU A 157 4.08 4.89 15.31
CA LEU A 157 3.72 5.93 16.27
C LEU A 157 4.91 6.70 16.82
N ALA A 158 6.05 6.03 17.01
CA ALA A 158 7.30 6.70 17.39
C ALA A 158 7.78 7.71 16.35
N ARG A 159 7.45 7.50 15.07
CA ARG A 159 7.83 8.39 13.96
C ARG A 159 6.79 9.48 13.69
N GLU A 160 5.52 9.11 13.70
CA GLU A 160 4.38 9.97 13.38
C GLU A 160 3.23 9.64 14.34
N PRO A 161 3.17 10.30 15.51
CA PRO A 161 2.15 10.03 16.53
C PRO A 161 0.72 10.18 16.02
N SER A 162 0.46 11.11 15.09
CA SER A 162 -0.87 11.32 14.53
C SER A 162 -1.39 10.15 13.69
N ALA A 163 -0.52 9.21 13.30
CA ALA A 163 -0.92 7.98 12.62
C ALA A 163 -1.86 7.13 13.48
N ALA A 164 -1.92 7.36 14.78
CA ALA A 164 -2.92 6.79 15.68
C ALA A 164 -4.38 7.07 15.24
N ALA A 165 -4.62 8.13 14.46
CA ALA A 165 -5.93 8.43 13.91
C ALA A 165 -6.33 7.48 12.75
N LEU A 166 -5.38 6.80 12.12
CA LEU A 166 -5.63 5.85 11.05
C LEU A 166 -6.25 4.56 11.60
N ALA A 167 -7.36 4.11 11.00
CA ALA A 167 -8.08 2.90 11.40
C ALA A 167 -7.18 1.65 11.63
N PRO A 168 -6.23 1.28 10.72
CA PRO A 168 -5.39 0.10 10.93
C PRO A 168 -4.44 0.23 12.14
N VAL A 169 -3.97 1.45 12.45
CA VAL A 169 -3.10 1.70 13.61
C VAL A 169 -3.94 1.71 14.88
N ARG A 170 -5.03 2.48 14.88
CA ARG A 170 -5.94 2.60 16.03
C ARG A 170 -6.46 1.25 16.48
N ALA A 171 -6.88 0.40 15.55
CA ALA A 171 -7.42 -0.92 15.88
C ALA A 171 -6.45 -1.78 16.70
N VAL A 172 -5.14 -1.64 16.47
CA VAL A 172 -4.11 -2.34 17.25
C VAL A 172 -3.92 -1.70 18.62
N VAL A 173 -3.83 -0.37 18.69
CA VAL A 173 -3.68 0.38 19.95
C VAL A 173 -4.86 0.10 20.90
N VAL A 174 -6.08 0.22 20.41
CA VAL A 174 -7.31 0.08 21.19
C VAL A 174 -7.53 -1.37 21.68
N ARG A 175 -7.11 -2.38 20.91
CA ARG A 175 -7.43 -3.79 21.18
C ARG A 175 -6.28 -4.61 21.76
N ARG A 176 -5.03 -4.24 21.50
CA ARG A 176 -3.85 -5.08 21.77
C ARG A 176 -2.72 -4.34 22.47
N ARG A 177 -2.45 -3.10 22.07
CA ARG A 177 -1.37 -2.26 22.60
C ARG A 177 -1.93 -1.06 23.37
N THR A 178 -2.72 -1.34 24.40
CA THR A 178 -3.34 -0.32 25.25
C THR A 178 -2.32 0.46 26.08
N ASP A 179 -1.08 -0.03 26.18
CA ASP A 179 0.08 0.71 26.68
C ASP A 179 0.38 1.97 25.86
N LEU A 180 0.04 1.96 24.56
CA LEU A 180 0.24 3.09 23.65
C LEU A 180 -0.99 4.00 23.53
N LEU A 181 -2.04 3.75 24.32
CA LEU A 181 -3.33 4.45 24.20
C LEU A 181 -3.32 5.84 24.87
N ASP A 182 -2.51 6.02 25.92
CA ASP A 182 -2.53 7.23 26.75
C ASP A 182 -2.35 8.54 25.97
N PRO A 183 -1.43 8.65 24.98
CA PRO A 183 -1.30 9.86 24.18
C PRO A 183 -2.56 10.23 23.40
N LEU A 184 -3.38 9.24 22.98
CA LEU A 184 -4.62 9.50 22.24
C LEU A 184 -5.76 9.96 23.17
N LEU A 185 -5.66 9.64 24.45
CA LEU A 185 -6.64 9.98 25.50
C LEU A 185 -6.30 11.28 26.24
N ALA A 186 -5.15 11.90 25.93
CA ALA A 186 -4.74 13.17 26.49
C ALA A 186 -5.69 14.31 26.04
N GLU A 187 -5.65 15.42 26.77
CA GLU A 187 -6.42 16.63 26.45
C GLU A 187 -6.05 17.18 25.06
N THR A 188 -4.76 17.14 24.73
CA THR A 188 -4.28 17.44 23.38
C THR A 188 -3.93 16.13 22.68
N PRO A 189 -4.65 15.73 21.62
CA PRO A 189 -4.31 14.54 20.87
C PRO A 189 -3.00 14.72 20.10
N PRO A 190 -2.38 13.62 19.61
CA PRO A 190 -1.16 13.70 18.83
C PRO A 190 -1.46 14.27 17.44
N TYR A 191 -1.53 15.59 17.34
CA TYR A 191 -1.66 16.28 16.07
C TYR A 191 -0.41 16.09 15.22
N GLY A 192 -0.61 16.12 13.90
CA GLY A 192 0.45 15.95 12.93
C GLY A 192 -0.13 15.66 11.57
N ARG A 193 0.57 14.80 10.84
CA ARG A 193 0.29 14.49 9.45
C ARG A 193 -1.12 13.96 9.17
N PHE A 194 -1.63 13.07 10.02
CA PHE A 194 -2.89 12.35 9.80
C PHE A 194 -4.03 12.82 10.70
N LEU A 195 -3.73 13.75 11.62
CA LEU A 195 -4.69 14.41 12.47
C LEU A 195 -4.26 15.88 12.57
N THR A 196 -4.90 16.73 11.79
CA THR A 196 -4.52 18.15 11.68
C THR A 196 -4.85 18.90 12.97
N LYS A 197 -4.01 19.90 13.32
CA LYS A 197 -4.19 20.71 14.52
C LYS A 197 -5.56 21.37 14.53
N GLY A 198 -6.25 21.32 15.67
CA GLY A 198 -7.58 21.89 15.85
C GLY A 198 -8.71 21.02 15.32
N THR A 199 -8.42 19.88 14.67
CA THR A 199 -9.45 18.89 14.38
C THR A 199 -10.00 18.34 15.69
N PRO A 200 -11.33 18.40 15.92
CA PRO A 200 -11.94 17.75 17.07
C PRO A 200 -11.65 16.25 17.05
N TRP A 201 -11.27 15.70 18.20
CA TRP A 201 -10.84 14.31 18.30
C TRP A 201 -11.35 13.68 19.58
N SER A 202 -11.97 12.52 19.44
CA SER A 202 -12.21 11.54 20.49
C SER A 202 -11.80 10.18 19.94
N VAL A 203 -11.25 9.30 20.78
CA VAL A 203 -10.77 8.00 20.31
C VAL A 203 -11.94 7.11 19.89
N PRO A 204 -12.08 6.73 18.59
CA PRO A 204 -13.15 5.83 18.19
C PRO A 204 -12.92 4.42 18.75
N ALA A 205 -13.76 4.03 19.70
CA ALA A 205 -13.76 2.72 20.35
C ALA A 205 -15.20 2.30 20.71
N THR A 206 -15.43 1.00 20.72
CA THR A 206 -16.69 0.37 21.15
C THR A 206 -16.69 0.15 22.67
N ALA A 207 -17.87 0.06 23.28
CA ALA A 207 -17.99 -0.23 24.72
C ALA A 207 -17.25 -1.52 25.14
N HIS A 208 -17.25 -2.54 24.28
CA HIS A 208 -16.53 -3.79 24.52
C HIS A 208 -15.00 -3.66 24.48
N GLU A 209 -14.47 -2.72 23.69
CA GLU A 209 -13.04 -2.43 23.70
C GLU A 209 -12.66 -1.65 24.96
N VAL A 210 -13.47 -0.64 25.31
CA VAL A 210 -13.27 0.22 26.47
C VAL A 210 -13.30 -0.56 27.78
N SER A 211 -14.15 -1.60 27.88
CA SER A 211 -14.23 -2.46 29.08
C SER A 211 -12.93 -3.20 29.41
N ARG A 212 -12.01 -3.32 28.44
CA ARG A 212 -10.69 -3.96 28.60
C ARG A 212 -9.58 -2.97 28.98
N TRP A 213 -9.87 -1.68 28.99
CA TRP A 213 -8.90 -0.65 29.33
C TRP A 213 -8.78 -0.49 30.84
N VAL A 214 -7.65 0.04 31.31
CA VAL A 214 -7.50 0.35 32.74
C VAL A 214 -8.42 1.52 33.14
N PRO A 215 -8.89 1.60 34.41
CA PRO A 215 -9.89 2.59 34.83
C PRO A 215 -9.50 4.04 34.49
N ARG A 216 -8.22 4.39 34.62
CA ARG A 216 -7.69 5.72 34.25
C ARG A 216 -7.90 6.07 32.77
N GLN A 217 -7.84 5.09 31.87
CA GLN A 217 -8.05 5.28 30.43
C GLN A 217 -9.54 5.44 30.11
N GLN A 218 -10.41 4.66 30.78
CA GLN A 218 -11.86 4.80 30.65
C GLN A 218 -12.32 6.19 31.11
N ALA A 219 -11.82 6.66 32.26
CA ALA A 219 -12.11 8.00 32.76
C ALA A 219 -11.57 9.10 31.83
N ALA A 220 -10.40 8.90 31.21
CA ALA A 220 -9.86 9.84 30.24
C ALA A 220 -10.74 9.94 28.98
N LEU A 221 -11.25 8.80 28.47
CA LEU A 221 -12.18 8.79 27.33
C LEU A 221 -13.47 9.56 27.64
N LEU A 222 -14.04 9.38 28.84
CA LEU A 222 -15.26 10.09 29.25
C LEU A 222 -15.09 11.62 29.30
N ARG A 223 -13.86 12.11 29.48
CA ARG A 223 -13.56 13.56 29.41
C ARG A 223 -13.43 14.10 27.98
N GLN A 224 -13.31 13.23 26.97
CA GLN A 224 -13.29 13.59 25.56
C GLN A 224 -14.69 13.64 24.92
N CYS A 225 -15.70 13.07 25.60
CA CYS A 225 -17.11 13.06 25.19
C CYS A 225 -17.85 14.27 25.75
#